data_AF-A0A4Q4CVN0-F1
#
_entry.id   AF-A0A4Q4CVN0-F1
#
_cell.length_a   1.000
_cell.length_b   1.000
_cell.length_c   1.000
_cell.angle_alpha   90.00
_cell.angle_beta   90.00
_cell.angle_gamma   90.00
#
_symmetry.space_group_name_H-M   'P 1'
#
loop_
_entity.id
_entity.type
_entity.pdbx_description
1 polymer ?
#
loop_
_entity_poly.entity_id
_entity_poly.type
_entity_poly.pdbx_seq_one_letter_code
_entity_poly.pdbx_strand_id
1 'polypeptide(L)'
;LRIAEQIGLPVVVSSAVESSVGLAAGLALAAALPELPYACGLATTSLLDGDVVSAPLVPVDGYLPVGRVTPDAAALATAAADPETTARWLDRLARVQALAEADQR
;
A
#
# COMPACT_ATOMS: atom_id res chain seq x y z
N LEU A 1 7.35 -8.74 8.68
CA LEU A 1 7.32 -10.00 9.45
C LEU A 1 8.04 -9.88 10.79
N ARG A 2 9.33 -9.54 10.85
CA ARG A 2 10.13 -9.43 12.11
C ARG A 2 9.39 -8.92 13.36
N ILE A 3 8.72 -7.77 13.28
CA ILE A 3 7.97 -7.23 14.44
C ILE A 3 6.85 -8.18 14.89
N ALA A 4 6.08 -8.76 13.97
CA ALA A 4 5.03 -9.72 14.29
C ALA A 4 5.58 -10.97 15.00
N GLU A 5 6.77 -11.43 14.62
CA GLU A 5 7.47 -12.54 15.29
C GLU A 5 7.97 -12.15 16.69
N GLN A 6 8.43 -10.90 16.86
CA GLN A 6 9.04 -10.42 18.11
C GLN A 6 8.01 -10.07 19.19
N ILE A 7 6.84 -9.56 18.81
CA ILE A 7 5.87 -9.05 19.81
C ILE A 7 5.15 -10.17 20.57
N GLY A 8 5.11 -11.40 20.04
CA GLY A 8 4.49 -12.55 20.71
C GLY A 8 2.98 -12.40 20.97
N LEU A 9 2.30 -11.54 20.21
CA LEU A 9 0.87 -11.24 20.32
C LEU A 9 0.18 -11.41 18.96
N PRO A 10 -1.13 -11.72 18.93
CA PRO A 10 -1.90 -11.73 17.69
C PRO A 10 -1.79 -10.39 16.95
N VAL A 11 -1.62 -10.45 15.63
CA VAL A 11 -1.48 -9.28 14.76
C VAL A 11 -2.63 -9.17 13.76
N VAL A 12 -2.87 -7.95 13.28
CA VAL A 12 -3.75 -7.68 12.14
C VAL A 12 -3.06 -6.69 11.21
N VAL A 13 -3.26 -6.85 9.91
CA VAL A 13 -2.74 -5.94 8.88
C VAL A 13 -3.80 -4.89 8.57
N SER A 14 -3.37 -3.62 8.49
CA SER A 14 -4.19 -2.48 8.06
C SER A 14 -3.49 -1.73 6.94
N SER A 15 -4.28 -1.09 6.08
CA SER A 15 -3.81 -0.12 5.09
C SER A 15 -3.58 1.26 5.70
N ALA A 16 -2.88 2.13 4.97
CA ALA A 16 -2.75 3.56 5.21
C ALA A 16 -3.54 4.40 4.15
N VAL A 17 -4.61 3.82 3.59
CA VAL A 17 -5.46 4.43 2.55
C VAL A 17 -4.67 4.71 1.26
N GLU A 18 -3.92 3.70 0.82
CA GLU A 18 -3.18 3.73 -0.44
C GLU A 18 -4.05 3.37 -1.66
N SER A 19 -3.56 3.70 -2.86
CA SER A 19 -4.04 3.09 -4.10
C SER A 19 -3.75 1.58 -4.13
N SER A 20 -4.22 0.86 -5.15
CA SER A 20 -3.96 -0.58 -5.27
C SER A 20 -2.46 -0.93 -5.26
N VAL A 21 -1.58 -0.01 -5.65
CA VAL A 21 -0.13 -0.19 -5.63
C VAL A 21 0.39 -0.39 -4.20
N GLY A 22 0.01 0.51 -3.28
CA GLY A 22 0.38 0.37 -1.87
C GLY A 22 -0.37 -0.77 -1.19
N LEU A 23 -1.65 -0.94 -1.53
CA LEU A 23 -2.47 -1.99 -0.94
C LEU A 23 -1.94 -3.40 -1.23
N ALA A 24 -1.36 -3.61 -2.41
CA ALA A 24 -0.70 -4.87 -2.77
C ALA A 24 0.45 -5.24 -1.80
N ALA A 25 1.16 -4.25 -1.25
CA ALA A 25 2.19 -4.50 -0.24
C ALA A 25 1.57 -4.97 1.10
N GLY A 26 0.44 -4.37 1.50
CA GLY A 26 -0.34 -4.82 2.66
C GLY A 26 -0.87 -6.25 2.48
N LEU A 27 -1.38 -6.58 1.29
CA LEU A 27 -1.81 -7.94 0.95
C LEU A 27 -0.66 -8.94 0.98
N ALA A 28 0.51 -8.57 0.46
CA ALA A 28 1.69 -9.42 0.52
C ALA A 28 2.12 -9.69 1.97
N LEU A 29 2.04 -8.68 2.85
CA LEU A 29 2.30 -8.86 4.28
C LEU A 29 1.27 -9.81 4.91
N ALA A 30 -0.02 -9.59 4.67
CA ALA A 30 -1.08 -10.45 5.21
C ALA A 30 -0.93 -11.91 4.75
N ALA A 31 -0.63 -12.12 3.47
CA ALA A 31 -0.43 -13.44 2.88
C ALA A 31 0.83 -14.17 3.40
N ALA A 32 1.81 -13.43 3.93
CA ALA A 32 3.05 -13.99 4.46
C ALA A 32 3.01 -14.23 5.97
N LEU A 33 1.96 -13.79 6.67
CA LEU A 33 1.78 -14.08 8.10
C LEU A 33 1.38 -15.57 8.30
N PRO A 34 1.82 -16.23 9.39
CA PRO A 34 1.49 -17.62 9.65
C PRO A 34 -0.01 -17.89 9.81
N GLU A 35 -0.73 -16.91 10.37
CA GLU A 35 -2.17 -16.95 10.59
C GLU A 35 -2.77 -15.55 10.52
N LEU A 36 -4.07 -15.48 10.22
CA LEU A 36 -4.87 -14.25 10.17
C LEU A 36 -6.14 -14.44 11.01
N PRO A 37 -6.05 -14.37 12.36
CA PRO A 37 -7.20 -14.58 13.24
C PRO A 37 -8.25 -13.46 13.15
N TYR A 38 -7.89 -12.32 12.54
CA TYR A 38 -8.77 -11.17 12.32
C TYR A 38 -8.80 -10.80 10.84
N ALA A 39 -9.94 -10.27 10.38
CA ALA A 39 -10.04 -9.66 9.05
C ALA A 39 -9.09 -8.46 8.93
N CYS A 40 -8.40 -8.35 7.79
CA CYS A 40 -7.44 -7.27 7.55
C CYS A 40 -8.16 -5.97 7.14
N GLY A 41 -7.66 -4.82 7.60
CA GLY A 41 -8.12 -3.48 7.25
C GLY A 41 -7.66 -3.01 5.86
N LEU A 42 -7.86 -3.84 4.84
CA LEU A 42 -7.35 -3.65 3.47
C LEU A 42 -8.45 -3.28 2.45
N ALA A 43 -9.71 -3.19 2.87
CA ALA A 43 -10.83 -2.79 2.00
C ALA A 43 -10.97 -1.26 1.89
N THR A 44 -9.88 -0.53 1.63
CA THR A 44 -9.87 0.94 1.67
C THR A 44 -9.85 1.63 0.32
N THR A 45 -9.73 0.89 -0.79
CA THR A 45 -9.85 1.45 -2.15
C THR A 45 -11.19 2.14 -2.39
N SER A 46 -12.27 1.70 -1.72
CA SER A 46 -13.60 2.33 -1.80
C SER A 46 -13.67 3.73 -1.18
N LEU A 47 -12.63 4.17 -0.45
CA LEU A 47 -12.54 5.51 0.14
C LEU A 47 -11.89 6.52 -0.81
N LEU A 48 -11.33 6.07 -1.92
CA LEU A 48 -10.69 6.90 -2.93
C LEU A 48 -11.66 7.18 -4.08
N ASP A 49 -11.52 8.34 -4.71
CA ASP A 49 -12.30 8.73 -5.90
C ASP A 49 -11.93 7.89 -7.14
N GLY A 50 -10.71 7.35 -7.15
CA GLY A 50 -10.20 6.51 -8.23
C GLY A 50 -8.92 5.78 -7.85
N ASP A 51 -8.42 5.00 -8.80
CA ASP A 51 -7.21 4.20 -8.65
C ASP A 51 -6.30 4.36 -9.88
N VAL A 52 -5.05 3.90 -9.77
CA VAL A 52 -3.99 4.07 -10.79
C VAL A 52 -3.71 2.78 -11.57
N VAL A 53 -4.60 1.80 -11.50
CA VAL A 53 -4.51 0.50 -12.18
C VAL A 53 -5.80 0.24 -12.96
N SER A 54 -5.72 -0.54 -14.04
CA SER A 54 -6.88 -0.90 -14.85
C SER A 54 -7.80 -1.94 -14.18
N ALA A 55 -7.28 -2.69 -13.22
CA ALA A 55 -8.02 -3.67 -12.41
C ALA A 55 -7.77 -3.40 -10.91
N PRO A 56 -8.55 -2.51 -10.28
CA PRO A 56 -8.40 -2.17 -8.87
C PRO A 56 -8.60 -3.38 -7.94
N LEU A 57 -7.87 -3.39 -6.82
CA LEU A 57 -8.04 -4.34 -5.75
C LEU A 57 -9.31 -4.00 -4.96
N VAL A 58 -10.41 -4.64 -5.35
CA VAL A 58 -11.73 -4.49 -4.71
C VAL A 58 -12.09 -5.82 -4.04
N PRO A 59 -12.57 -5.80 -2.79
CA PRO A 59 -13.00 -7.03 -2.12
C PRO A 59 -14.18 -7.68 -2.82
N VAL A 60 -14.15 -8.99 -2.95
CA VAL A 60 -15.27 -9.83 -3.41
C VAL A 60 -15.55 -10.85 -2.32
N ASP A 61 -16.79 -10.91 -1.84
CA ASP A 61 -17.23 -11.79 -0.75
C ASP A 61 -16.37 -11.69 0.52
N GLY A 62 -15.80 -10.50 0.79
CA GLY A 62 -14.94 -10.25 1.94
C GLY A 62 -13.47 -10.64 1.76
N TYR A 63 -13.07 -11.06 0.55
CA TYR A 63 -11.70 -11.48 0.24
C TYR A 63 -11.06 -10.58 -0.83
N LEU A 64 -9.73 -10.50 -0.79
CA LEU A 64 -8.92 -9.78 -1.77
C LEU A 64 -7.90 -10.74 -2.39
N PRO A 65 -7.64 -10.65 -3.71
CA PRO A 65 -6.66 -11.50 -4.38
C PRO A 65 -5.23 -11.04 -4.02
N VAL A 66 -4.36 -12.00 -3.73
CA VAL A 66 -2.93 -11.72 -3.53
C VAL A 66 -2.22 -11.73 -4.88
N GLY A 67 -1.55 -10.63 -5.21
CA GLY A 67 -0.82 -10.53 -6.46
C GLY A 67 -0.10 -9.21 -6.64
N ARG A 68 0.77 -9.16 -7.64
CA ARG A 68 1.37 -7.90 -8.08
C ARG A 68 0.35 -7.12 -8.89
N VAL A 69 0.33 -5.81 -8.68
CA VAL A 69 -0.40 -4.87 -9.53
C VAL A 69 0.58 -4.12 -10.41
N THR A 70 0.13 -3.71 -11.59
CA THR A 70 0.92 -2.88 -12.51
C THR A 70 0.15 -1.57 -12.75
N PRO A 71 0.75 -0.40 -12.48
CA PRO A 71 0.13 0.87 -12.81
C PRO A 71 -0.24 0.95 -14.28
N ASP A 72 -1.43 1.45 -14.56
CA ASP A 72 -1.87 1.75 -15.91
C ASP A 72 -1.56 3.21 -16.25
N ALA A 73 -0.99 3.46 -17.42
CA ALA A 73 -0.54 4.80 -17.80
C ALA A 73 -1.71 5.79 -17.96
N ALA A 74 -2.86 5.32 -18.46
CA ALA A 74 -4.03 6.18 -18.64
C ALA A 74 -4.68 6.49 -17.29
N ALA A 75 -4.85 5.49 -16.42
CA ALA A 75 -5.36 5.69 -15.05
C ALA A 75 -4.43 6.56 -14.20
N LEU A 76 -3.11 6.40 -14.35
CA LEU A 76 -2.16 7.26 -13.64
C LEU A 76 -2.26 8.72 -14.10
N ALA A 77 -2.49 8.96 -15.39
CA ALA A 77 -2.63 10.31 -15.93
C ALA A 77 -3.86 11.05 -15.36
N THR A 78 -4.94 10.34 -15.00
CA THR A 78 -6.12 10.96 -14.38
C THR A 78 -5.87 11.39 -12.93
N ALA A 79 -4.88 10.80 -12.26
CA ALA A 79 -4.48 11.13 -10.89
C ALA A 79 -3.27 12.08 -10.82
N ALA A 80 -2.86 12.67 -11.95
CA ALA A 80 -1.68 13.52 -12.01
C ALA A 80 -1.86 14.80 -11.17
N ALA A 81 -0.86 15.10 -10.36
CA ALA A 81 -0.81 16.33 -9.59
C ALA A 81 -0.26 17.50 -10.42
N ASP A 82 -0.57 18.72 -10.01
CA ASP A 82 0.04 19.92 -10.58
C ASP A 82 1.58 19.95 -10.37
N PRO A 83 2.31 20.82 -11.10
CA PRO A 83 3.77 20.89 -11.00
C PRO A 83 4.30 21.25 -9.59
N GLU A 84 3.59 22.09 -8.84
CA GLU A 84 4.01 22.52 -7.50
C GLU A 84 3.90 21.36 -6.51
N THR A 85 2.74 20.67 -6.51
CA THR A 85 2.49 19.49 -5.69
C THR A 85 3.47 18.37 -6.03
N THR A 86 3.77 18.17 -7.32
CA THR A 86 4.76 17.19 -7.79
C THR A 86 6.16 17.51 -7.25
N ALA A 87 6.62 18.75 -7.40
CA ALA A 87 7.93 19.18 -6.89
C ALA A 87 8.06 18.98 -5.38
N ARG A 88 7.01 19.33 -4.62
CA ARG A 88 6.95 19.14 -3.16
C ARG A 88 7.08 17.67 -2.75
N TRP A 89 6.42 16.76 -3.46
CA TRP A 89 6.50 15.32 -3.17
C TRP A 89 7.88 14.74 -3.49
N LEU A 90 8.48 15.13 -4.62
CA LEU A 90 9.82 14.68 -5.00
C LEU A 90 10.89 15.16 -4.02
N ASP A 91 10.82 16.42 -3.59
CA ASP A 91 11.71 16.97 -2.57
C ASP A 91 11.55 16.26 -1.21
N ARG A 92 10.32 15.98 -0.79
CA ARG A 92 10.07 15.19 0.43
C ARG A 92 10.63 13.77 0.31
N LEU A 93 10.46 13.10 -0.84
CA LEU A 93 10.98 11.76 -1.08
C LEU A 93 12.51 11.75 -0.95
N ALA A 94 13.20 12.70 -1.59
CA ALA A 94 14.65 12.83 -1.52
C ALA A 94 15.14 12.99 -0.06
N ARG A 95 14.47 13.82 0.75
CA ARG A 95 14.81 13.97 2.18
C ARG A 95 14.62 12.67 2.97
N VAL A 96 13.50 11.97 2.76
CA VAL A 96 13.21 10.72 3.48
C VAL A 96 14.19 9.61 3.07
N GLN A 97 14.56 9.53 1.79
CA GLN A 97 15.56 8.57 1.30
C GLN A 97 16.92 8.80 1.96
N ALA A 98 17.39 10.05 2.02
CA ALA A 98 18.66 10.37 2.68
C ALA A 98 18.69 9.99 4.17
N LEU A 99 17.57 10.16 4.88
CA LEU A 99 17.45 9.74 6.28
C LEU A 99 17.42 8.21 6.42
N ALA A 100 16.67 7.52 5.56
CA ALA A 100 16.57 6.06 5.58
C ALA A 100 17.91 5.37 5.27
N GLU A 101 18.69 5.91 4.34
CA GLU A 101 20.03 5.42 4.03
C GLU A 101 21.02 5.68 5.18
N ALA A 102 20.86 6.78 5.91
CA ALA A 102 21.69 7.08 7.07
C ALA A 102 21.42 6.13 8.25
N ASP A 103 20.16 5.74 8.47
CA ASP A 103 19.74 4.81 9.53
C ASP A 103 20.15 3.35 9.26
N GLN A 104 20.41 3.00 8.00
CA GLN A 104 20.86 1.67 7.56
C GLN A 104 22.38 1.47 7.66
N ARG A 105 23.15 2.50 8.02
CA ARG A 105 24.62 2.44 8.23
C ARG A 105 24.96 2.28 9.70
#